data_AF-A0A968RRH9-F1
#
_entry.id   AF-A0A968RRH9-F1
#
_cell.length_a   1.000
_cell.length_b   1.000
_cell.length_c   1.000
_cell.angle_alpha   90.00
_cell.angle_beta   90.00
_cell.angle_gamma   90.00
#
_symmetry.space_group_name_H-M   'P 1'
#
loop_
_entity.id
_entity.type
_entity.pdbx_description
1 polymer ?
#
loop_
_entity_poly.entity_id
_entity_poly.type
_entity_poly.pdbx_seq_one_letter_code
_entity_poly.pdbx_strand_id
1 'polypeptide(L)'
;METLLDTPPFPEHTSGHSTQSGATAEILTFLFGHVPFTDRTHEGRVDANLPANVFKARHFANFYEAAAEAANSRLYGGIHYTRGNQVGLEQGYHIGRLVNKLQIYCGE
;
A
#
# COMPACT_ATOMS: atom_id res chain seq x y z
N MET A 1 21.14 11.29 11.27
CA MET A 1 19.84 11.60 10.64
C MET A 1 18.91 10.50 11.10
N GLU A 2 17.85 10.87 11.80
CA GLU A 2 16.89 9.93 12.39
C GLU A 2 15.70 9.75 11.44
N THR A 3 15.18 8.54 11.32
CA THR A 3 14.02 8.22 10.48
C THR A 3 12.74 8.53 11.24
N LEU A 4 11.65 8.89 10.54
CA LEU A 4 10.36 9.14 11.19
C LEU A 4 9.72 7.83 11.70
N LEU A 5 10.00 6.72 11.02
CA LEU A 5 9.59 5.38 11.43
C LEU A 5 10.83 4.56 11.80
N ASP A 6 10.69 3.66 12.76
CA ASP A 6 11.73 2.67 13.05
C ASP A 6 11.99 1.81 11.82
N THR A 7 13.27 1.61 11.50
CA THR A 7 13.68 0.79 10.35
C THR A 7 13.39 -0.68 10.65
N PRO A 8 12.55 -1.36 9.84
CA PRO A 8 12.28 -2.78 10.05
C PRO A 8 13.54 -3.66 9.85
N PRO A 9 13.65 -4.81 10.52
CA PRO A 9 14.88 -5.63 10.53
C PRO A 9 15.00 -6.56 9.31
N PHE A 10 14.97 -6.00 8.11
CA PHE A 10 15.16 -6.72 6.86
C PHE A 10 15.76 -5.81 5.76
N PRO A 11 16.38 -6.38 4.70
CA PRO A 11 16.91 -5.59 3.59
C PRO A 11 15.86 -4.71 2.90
N GLU A 12 16.30 -3.56 2.39
CA GLU A 12 15.42 -2.51 1.88
C GLU A 12 14.74 -2.85 0.54
N HIS A 13 15.40 -3.61 -0.34
CA HIS A 13 14.96 -3.75 -1.73
C HIS A 13 14.31 -5.12 -2.02
N THR A 14 13.11 -5.19 -2.61
CA THR A 14 12.15 -4.09 -2.86
C THR A 14 11.33 -3.76 -1.62
N SER A 15 10.59 -2.64 -1.66
CA SER A 15 9.65 -2.30 -0.59
C SER A 15 8.49 -3.30 -0.51
N GLY A 16 8.37 -3.96 0.64
CA GLY A 16 7.28 -4.92 0.91
C GLY A 16 5.90 -4.26 0.90
N HIS A 17 5.75 -3.08 1.52
CA HIS A 17 4.50 -2.32 1.48
C HIS A 17 4.11 -1.98 0.04
N SER A 18 5.07 -1.49 -0.75
CA SER A 18 4.83 -1.15 -2.16
C SER A 18 4.38 -2.37 -2.98
N THR A 19 5.04 -3.51 -2.77
CA THR A 19 4.71 -4.77 -3.47
C THR A 19 3.33 -5.30 -3.10
N GLN A 20 3.02 -5.34 -1.80
CA GLN A 20 1.72 -5.83 -1.30
C GLN A 20 0.58 -4.89 -1.72
N SER A 21 0.76 -3.57 -1.60
CA SER A 21 -0.24 -2.60 -2.02
C SER A 21 -0.48 -2.63 -3.53
N GLY A 22 0.57 -2.77 -4.34
CA GLY A 22 0.43 -2.91 -5.79
C GLY A 22 -0.36 -4.16 -6.18
N ALA A 23 -0.05 -5.32 -5.59
CA ALA A 23 -0.78 -6.55 -5.85
C ALA A 23 -2.27 -6.44 -5.44
N THR A 24 -2.53 -5.88 -4.26
CA THR A 24 -3.89 -5.63 -3.76
C THR A 24 -4.68 -4.70 -4.68
N ALA A 25 -4.06 -3.64 -5.21
CA ALA A 25 -4.74 -2.71 -6.11
C ALA A 25 -5.23 -3.40 -7.39
N GLU A 26 -4.39 -4.23 -8.02
CA GLU A 26 -4.77 -4.98 -9.23
C GLU A 26 -5.89 -6.00 -8.94
N ILE A 27 -5.83 -6.71 -7.81
CA ILE A 27 -6.84 -7.70 -7.46
C ILE A 27 -8.18 -7.02 -7.13
N LEU A 28 -8.18 -5.98 -6.29
CA LEU A 28 -9.41 -5.28 -5.93
C LEU A 28 -10.02 -4.54 -7.12
N THR A 29 -9.20 -3.96 -8.01
CA THR A 29 -9.71 -3.38 -9.26
C THR A 29 -10.31 -4.44 -10.17
N PHE A 30 -9.74 -5.65 -10.25
CA PHE A 30 -10.33 -6.72 -11.04
C PHE A 30 -11.69 -7.16 -10.49
N LEU A 31 -11.81 -7.28 -9.16
CA LEU A 31 -13.05 -7.73 -8.51
C LEU A 31 -14.16 -6.68 -8.48
N PHE A 32 -13.81 -5.41 -8.25
CA PHE A 32 -14.77 -4.35 -7.96
C PHE A 32 -14.77 -3.21 -8.98
N GLY A 33 -13.85 -3.23 -9.95
CA GLY A 33 -13.61 -2.13 -10.87
C GLY A 33 -12.85 -0.95 -10.24
N HIS A 34 -12.81 0.16 -10.96
CA HIS A 34 -12.26 1.42 -10.45
C HIS A 34 -13.33 2.15 -9.64
N VAL A 35 -13.31 1.95 -8.32
CA VAL A 35 -14.29 2.54 -7.40
C VAL A 35 -13.62 3.48 -6.39
N PRO A 36 -14.22 4.66 -6.11
CA PRO A 36 -13.77 5.50 -5.01
C PRO A 36 -14.18 4.88 -3.67
N PHE A 37 -13.35 5.07 -2.65
CA PHE A 37 -13.64 4.58 -1.31
C PHE A 37 -13.04 5.50 -0.24
N THR A 38 -13.58 5.39 0.97
CA THR A 38 -13.02 6.05 2.16
C THR A 38 -12.48 4.98 3.09
N ASP A 39 -11.16 4.95 3.23
CA ASP A 39 -10.46 4.09 4.18
C ASP A 39 -10.62 4.64 5.60
N ARG A 40 -11.25 3.85 6.46
CA ARG A 40 -11.44 4.11 7.89
C ARG A 40 -10.70 3.10 8.79
N THR A 41 -9.88 2.22 8.21
CA THR A 41 -9.21 1.11 8.91
C THR A 41 -8.32 1.56 10.08
N HIS A 42 -7.78 2.78 10.01
CA HIS A 42 -6.95 3.38 11.05
C HIS A 42 -7.61 4.56 11.77
N GLU A 43 -8.87 4.90 11.47
CA GLU A 43 -9.54 6.02 12.11
C GLU A 43 -9.59 5.83 13.64
N GLY A 44 -9.05 6.82 14.37
CA GLY A 44 -9.00 6.76 15.83
C GLY A 44 -7.95 5.81 16.40
N ARG A 45 -7.07 5.23 15.58
CA ARG A 45 -5.90 4.48 16.07
C ARG A 45 -5.11 5.36 17.03
N VAL A 46 -4.70 4.77 18.15
CA VAL A 46 -3.80 5.41 19.12
C VAL A 46 -2.40 4.84 18.90
N ASP A 47 -1.41 5.73 18.85
CA ASP A 47 -0.01 5.38 18.80
C ASP A 47 0.69 6.14 19.93
N ALA A 48 1.45 5.44 20.77
CA ALA A 48 2.06 6.01 21.97
C ALA A 48 3.05 7.14 21.63
N ASN A 49 3.57 7.15 20.40
CA ASN A 49 4.57 8.11 19.93
C ASN A 49 3.96 9.27 19.13
N LEU A 50 2.63 9.30 18.96
CA LEU A 50 1.94 10.34 18.19
C LEU A 50 0.83 11.00 19.01
N PRO A 51 0.46 12.26 18.71
CA PRO A 51 -0.70 12.88 19.33
C PRO A 51 -1.98 12.05 19.13
N ALA A 52 -2.90 12.15 20.10
CA ALA A 52 -4.21 11.51 19.98
C ALA A 52 -4.96 12.01 18.73
N ASN A 53 -5.76 11.14 18.13
CA ASN A 53 -6.64 11.46 17.00
C ASN A 53 -5.93 11.88 15.69
N VAL A 54 -4.65 11.58 15.52
CA VAL A 54 -3.90 11.88 14.29
C VAL A 54 -4.33 11.01 13.10
N PHE A 55 -4.69 9.76 13.35
CA PHE A 55 -5.18 8.87 12.30
C PHE A 55 -6.65 9.17 11.98
N LYS A 56 -6.89 9.78 10.82
CA LYS A 56 -8.20 10.12 10.27
C LYS A 56 -8.53 9.24 9.09
N ALA A 57 -9.82 9.14 8.78
CA ALA A 57 -10.27 8.55 7.53
C ALA A 57 -9.62 9.24 6.32
N ARG A 58 -9.26 8.47 5.29
CA ARG A 58 -8.67 8.97 4.04
C ARG A 58 -9.54 8.56 2.87
N HIS A 59 -9.72 9.47 1.91
CA HIS A 59 -10.49 9.19 0.71
C HIS A 59 -9.54 8.95 -0.46
N PHE A 60 -9.87 7.95 -1.29
CA PHE A 60 -9.14 7.60 -2.49
C PHE A 60 -10.11 7.44 -3.66
N ALA A 61 -9.74 7.94 -4.83
CA ALA A 61 -10.49 7.80 -6.07
C ALA A 61 -10.50 6.37 -6.60
N ASN A 62 -9.47 5.57 -6.27
CA ASN A 62 -9.37 4.15 -6.61
C ASN A 62 -8.25 3.46 -5.80
N PHE A 63 -8.14 2.13 -5.93
CA PHE A 63 -7.14 1.33 -5.21
C PHE A 63 -5.69 1.62 -5.63
N TYR A 64 -5.42 2.10 -6.85
CA TYR A 64 -4.07 2.45 -7.28
C TYR A 64 -3.56 3.71 -6.58
N GLU A 65 -4.43 4.69 -6.34
CA GLU A 65 -4.07 5.89 -5.59
C GLU A 65 -3.69 5.53 -4.15
N ALA A 66 -4.49 4.70 -3.49
CA ALA A 66 -4.18 4.19 -2.15
C ALA A 66 -2.84 3.42 -2.14
N ALA A 67 -2.56 2.61 -3.16
CA ALA A 67 -1.30 1.89 -3.26
C ALA A 67 -0.09 2.81 -3.49
N ALA A 68 -0.22 3.81 -4.34
CA ALA A 68 0.82 4.80 -4.59
C ALA A 68 1.12 5.63 -3.33
N GLU A 69 0.08 6.01 -2.57
CA GLU A 69 0.25 6.70 -1.31
C GLU A 69 0.92 5.82 -0.25
N ALA A 70 0.51 4.55 -0.14
CA ALA A 70 1.14 3.60 0.77
C ALA A 70 2.63 3.39 0.45
N ALA A 71 3.00 3.31 -0.83
CA ALA A 71 4.39 3.23 -1.26
C ALA A 71 5.17 4.51 -0.91
N ASN A 72 4.64 5.69 -1.25
CA ASN A 72 5.28 6.96 -0.94
C ASN A 72 5.42 7.22 0.56
N SER A 73 4.50 6.70 1.39
CA SER A 73 4.60 6.81 2.85
C SER A 73 5.92 6.25 3.39
N ARG A 74 6.54 5.29 2.70
CA ARG A 74 7.80 4.68 3.14
C ARG A 74 9.01 5.58 2.92
N LEU A 75 8.94 6.43 1.89
CA LEU A 75 9.91 7.51 1.67
C LEU A 75 9.76 8.56 2.78
N TYR A 76 8.53 8.98 3.10
CA TYR A 76 8.27 9.94 4.17
C TYR A 76 8.68 9.40 5.55
N GLY A 77 8.52 8.09 5.75
CA GLY A 77 9.00 7.38 6.93
C GLY A 77 10.52 7.31 7.06
N GLY A 78 11.27 7.61 5.98
CA GLY A 78 12.74 7.57 5.95
C GLY A 78 13.35 6.17 5.84
N ILE A 79 12.55 5.16 5.48
CA ILE A 79 12.94 3.73 5.58
C ILE A 79 12.98 3.00 4.23
N HIS A 80 12.67 3.68 3.14
CA HIS A 80 12.84 3.19 1.78
C HIS A 80 13.31 4.30 0.85
N TYR A 81 14.13 3.94 -0.14
CA TYR A 81 14.46 4.84 -1.24
C TYR A 81 13.32 4.86 -2.27
N THR A 82 13.17 5.97 -3.01
CA THR A 82 12.15 6.09 -4.07
C THR A 82 12.20 4.93 -5.06
N ARG A 83 13.41 4.45 -5.41
CA ARG A 83 13.59 3.32 -6.31
C ARG A 83 13.03 2.01 -5.72
N GLY A 84 13.25 1.75 -4.43
CA GLY A 84 12.72 0.58 -3.74
C GLY A 84 11.19 0.55 -3.72
N ASN A 85 10.56 1.72 -3.59
CA ASN A 85 9.11 1.86 -3.66
C ASN A 85 8.56 1.66 -5.09
N GLN A 86 9.16 2.31 -6.09
CA GLN A 86 8.71 2.22 -7.49
C GLN A 86 8.80 0.79 -8.02
N VAL A 87 9.95 0.13 -7.85
CA VAL A 87 10.12 -1.26 -8.31
C VAL A 87 9.21 -2.21 -7.52
N GLY A 88 9.00 -1.97 -6.23
CA GLY A 88 8.04 -2.71 -5.43
C GLY A 88 6.61 -2.61 -5.97
N LEU A 89 6.14 -1.40 -6.29
CA LEU A 89 4.82 -1.21 -6.91
C LEU A 89 4.70 -1.94 -8.24
N GLU A 90 5.67 -1.79 -9.14
CA GLU A 90 5.69 -2.47 -10.44
C GLU A 90 5.65 -3.99 -10.29
N GLN A 91 6.44 -4.53 -9.36
CA GLN A 91 6.45 -5.95 -9.01
C GLN A 91 5.09 -6.39 -8.48
N GLY A 92 4.50 -5.62 -7.56
CA GLY A 92 3.17 -5.86 -7.01
C GLY A 92 2.10 -5.93 -8.09
N TYR A 93 2.09 -4.95 -9.00
CA TYR A 93 1.13 -4.94 -10.11
C TYR A 93 1.27 -6.17 -10.99
N HIS A 94 2.50 -6.60 -11.28
CA HIS A 94 2.74 -7.81 -12.06
C HIS A 94 2.18 -9.06 -11.36
N ILE A 95 2.45 -9.19 -10.05
CA ILE A 95 1.91 -10.29 -9.23
C ILE A 95 0.38 -10.30 -9.26
N GLY A 96 -0.26 -9.14 -9.02
CA GLY A 96 -1.72 -9.03 -9.04
C GLY A 96 -2.34 -9.45 -10.38
N ARG A 97 -1.74 -9.04 -11.50
CA ARG A 97 -2.16 -9.48 -12.84
C ARG A 97 -2.00 -10.98 -13.07
N LEU A 98 -0.96 -11.60 -12.52
CA LEU A 98 -0.79 -13.05 -12.58
C LEU A 98 -1.87 -13.75 -11.74
N VAL A 99 -2.15 -13.25 -10.54
CA VAL A 99 -3.21 -13.80 -9.67
C VAL A 99 -4.58 -13.71 -10.34
N ASN A 100 -4.92 -12.57 -10.96
CA ASN A 100 -6.19 -12.40 -11.67
C ASN A 100 -6.37 -13.37 -12.86
N LYS A 101 -5.27 -13.93 -13.40
CA LYS A 101 -5.31 -14.95 -14.47
C LYS A 101 -5.47 -16.36 -13.93
N LEU A 102 -5.17 -16.59 -12.65
CA LEU A 102 -5.49 -17.85 -12.01
C LEU A 102 -7.02 -17.90 -11.94
N GLN A 103 -7.65 -18.83 -12.64
CA GLN A 103 -9.11 -19.01 -12.66
C GLN A 103 -9.65 -19.54 -11.31
N ILE A 104 -9.23 -18.93 -10.20
CA ILE A 104 -9.64 -19.27 -8.85
C ILE A 104 -11.02 -18.66 -8.55
N TYR A 105 -11.40 -17.62 -9.30
CA TYR A 105 -12.76 -17.11 -9.36
C TYR A 105 -13.48 -17.69 -10.58
N CYS A 106 -14.17 -18.81 -10.39
CA CYS A 106 -15.33 -19.13 -11.20
C CYS A 106 -16.43 -18.17 -10.76
N GLY A 107 -16.56 -17.03 -11.42
CA GLY A 107 -17.83 -16.30 -11.37
C GLY A 107 -18.94 -17.22 -11.88
N GLU A 108 -20.13 -17.14 -11.27
CA GLU A 108 -21.34 -17.79 -11.79
C GLU A 108 -21.58 -17.48 -13.28
#